data_AF-A0A6A5AIE8-F1
#
_entry.id   AF-A0A6A5AIE8-F1
#
_cell.length_a   1.000
_cell.length_b   1.000
_cell.length_c   1.000
_cell.angle_alpha   90.00
_cell.angle_beta   90.00
_cell.angle_gamma   90.00
#
_symmetry.space_group_name_H-M   'P 1'
#
loop_
_entity.id
_entity.type
_entity.pdbx_description
1 polymer ?
#
loop_
_entity_poly.entity_id
_entity_poly.type
_entity_poly.pdbx_seq_one_letter_code
_entity_poly.pdbx_strand_id
1 'polypeptide(L)'
;MVKKRVLSPAPLLDTALLTAFVEENGLKLVHAQKIWKHISTQVQAQSTADISVRDIPHLPSHAYPLLEAKFAAFTTTVAEQHTSSDGTVKLLITLQDGHNIEAVIMKHSGRNTLCVSSQVGCQMGCTFCATGTMGIIADLCAGEILEQLAHAFRVAPIRNVVFMGMGEPLNNYDAVLAAIRAMTDVFGLAPKYITLSTVGVIHRIRQLKEDAPLVRLALSLHAPTQDLRVQIVPTAKAYPLDKLMLAIDDHLKDRDNRMVMMEYIMLKHVNVAIATA
;
A
#
# COMPACT_ATOMS: atom_id res chain seq x y z
N MET A 1 12.03 13.85 -11.12
CA MET A 1 10.62 13.71 -10.70
C MET A 1 10.26 12.25 -10.90
N VAL A 2 9.73 11.57 -9.87
CA VAL A 2 9.33 10.15 -10.00
C VAL A 2 8.20 10.07 -11.03
N LYS A 3 8.27 9.09 -11.93
CA LYS A 3 7.27 8.92 -12.98
C LYS A 3 5.98 8.40 -12.35
N LYS A 4 4.90 9.19 -12.43
CA LYS A 4 3.56 8.69 -12.15
C LYS A 4 3.15 7.73 -13.26
N ARG A 5 2.62 6.57 -12.89
CA ARG A 5 2.17 5.55 -13.84
C ARG A 5 0.81 5.94 -14.39
N VAL A 6 0.68 5.88 -15.71
CA VAL A 6 -0.59 6.03 -16.43
C VAL A 6 -0.83 4.71 -17.14
N LEU A 7 -1.91 4.03 -16.78
CA LEU A 7 -2.20 2.67 -17.23
C LEU A 7 -3.27 2.70 -18.32
N SER A 8 -3.11 1.84 -19.33
CA SER A 8 -4.09 1.65 -20.40
C SER A 8 -4.08 0.19 -20.87
N PRO A 9 -5.11 -0.62 -20.56
CA PRO A 9 -6.29 -0.25 -19.76
C PRO A 9 -5.92 0.08 -18.31
N ALA A 10 -6.79 0.85 -17.64
CA ALA A 10 -6.65 1.19 -16.23
C ALA A 10 -7.35 0.18 -15.32
N PRO A 11 -6.96 0.06 -14.05
CA PRO A 11 -7.57 -0.93 -13.15
C PRO A 11 -8.94 -0.46 -12.66
N LEU A 12 -9.95 -1.35 -12.66
CA LEU A 12 -11.27 -1.06 -12.08
C LEU A 12 -11.22 -0.72 -10.58
N LEU A 13 -10.15 -1.12 -9.90
CA LEU A 13 -9.90 -0.80 -8.50
C LEU A 13 -9.33 0.62 -8.29
N ASP A 14 -8.95 1.36 -9.34
CA ASP A 14 -8.66 2.78 -9.19
C ASP A 14 -9.96 3.56 -8.97
N THR A 15 -10.26 3.81 -7.69
CA THR A 15 -11.57 4.34 -7.29
C THR A 15 -11.81 5.75 -7.81
N ALA A 16 -10.77 6.60 -7.83
CA ALA A 16 -10.87 7.96 -8.33
C ALA A 16 -11.13 7.97 -9.84
N LEU A 17 -10.38 7.18 -10.60
CA LEU A 17 -10.53 7.12 -12.06
C LEU A 17 -11.87 6.51 -12.47
N LEU A 18 -12.33 5.44 -11.79
CA LEU A 18 -13.62 4.84 -12.11
C LEU A 18 -14.78 5.77 -11.75
N THR A 19 -14.72 6.49 -10.62
CA THR A 19 -15.74 7.48 -10.25
C THR A 19 -15.85 8.59 -11.29
N ALA A 20 -14.73 9.20 -11.68
CA ALA A 20 -14.72 10.23 -12.71
C ALA A 20 -15.28 9.70 -14.04
N PHE A 21 -14.87 8.48 -14.43
CA PHE A 21 -15.34 7.86 -15.65
C PHE A 21 -16.85 7.61 -15.67
N VAL A 22 -17.44 7.11 -14.58
CA VAL A 22 -18.89 6.87 -14.56
C VAL A 22 -19.65 8.19 -14.69
N GLU A 23 -19.20 9.26 -14.03
CA GLU A 23 -19.84 10.58 -14.10
C GLU A 23 -19.76 11.17 -15.52
N GLU A 24 -18.59 11.12 -16.15
CA GLU A 24 -18.36 11.61 -17.51
C GLU A 24 -19.20 10.89 -18.57
N ASN A 25 -19.57 9.63 -18.32
CA ASN A 25 -20.31 8.78 -19.26
C ASN A 25 -21.80 8.65 -18.90
N GLY A 26 -22.36 9.56 -18.10
CA GLY A 26 -23.79 9.57 -17.76
C GLY A 26 -24.24 8.42 -16.84
N LEU A 27 -23.28 7.76 -16.20
CA LEU A 27 -23.52 6.75 -15.17
C LEU A 27 -23.51 7.42 -13.79
N LYS A 28 -24.06 6.72 -12.79
CA LYS A 28 -24.14 7.20 -11.40
C LYS A 28 -23.09 6.51 -10.54
N LEU A 29 -22.71 7.14 -9.42
CA LEU A 29 -21.78 6.55 -8.43
C LEU A 29 -22.20 5.15 -7.95
N VAL A 30 -23.51 4.87 -7.87
CA VAL A 30 -24.03 3.53 -7.53
C VAL A 30 -23.58 2.45 -8.51
N HIS A 31 -23.30 2.78 -9.77
CA HIS A 31 -22.76 1.84 -10.75
C HIS A 31 -21.30 1.48 -10.42
N ALA A 32 -20.46 2.45 -10.03
CA ALA A 32 -19.11 2.18 -9.54
C ALA A 32 -19.12 1.31 -8.27
N GLN A 33 -20.04 1.60 -7.34
CA GLN A 33 -20.22 0.79 -6.13
C GLN A 33 -20.60 -0.67 -6.44
N LYS A 34 -21.45 -0.91 -7.45
CA LYS A 34 -21.79 -2.27 -7.91
C LYS A 34 -20.57 -3.00 -8.50
N ILE A 35 -19.76 -2.30 -9.30
CA ILE A 35 -18.51 -2.84 -9.86
C ILE A 35 -17.58 -3.27 -8.73
N TRP A 36 -17.31 -2.37 -7.78
CA TRP A 36 -16.42 -2.65 -6.65
C TRP A 36 -16.95 -3.77 -5.76
N LYS A 37 -18.26 -3.78 -5.46
CA LYS A 37 -18.89 -4.86 -4.69
C LYS A 37 -18.75 -6.21 -5.39
N HIS A 38 -18.94 -6.27 -6.71
CA HIS A 38 -18.78 -7.50 -7.48
C HIS A 38 -17.34 -8.01 -7.39
N ILE A 39 -16.35 -7.14 -7.67
CA ILE A 39 -14.93 -7.50 -7.61
C ILE A 39 -14.54 -7.94 -6.19
N SER A 40 -14.88 -7.16 -5.16
CA SER A 40 -14.50 -7.47 -3.78
C SER A 40 -15.12 -8.78 -3.29
N THR A 41 -16.38 -9.05 -3.64
CA THR A 41 -17.05 -10.31 -3.29
C THR A 41 -16.37 -11.51 -3.92
N GLN A 42 -16.03 -11.44 -5.22
CA GLN A 42 -15.36 -12.54 -5.93
C GLN A 42 -13.98 -12.86 -5.34
N VAL A 43 -13.16 -11.83 -5.06
CA VAL A 43 -11.82 -12.07 -4.52
C VAL A 43 -11.86 -12.49 -3.06
N GLN A 44 -12.78 -11.97 -2.24
CA GLN A 44 -12.95 -12.38 -0.84
C GLN A 44 -13.52 -13.79 -0.69
N ALA A 45 -14.30 -14.26 -1.68
CA ALA A 45 -14.68 -15.66 -1.81
C ALA A 45 -13.52 -16.56 -2.29
N GLN A 46 -12.32 -15.99 -2.44
CA GLN A 46 -11.10 -16.67 -2.89
C GLN A 46 -11.22 -17.29 -4.29
N SER A 47 -12.11 -16.74 -5.11
CA SER A 47 -12.28 -17.18 -6.49
C SER A 47 -11.02 -16.88 -7.30
N THR A 48 -10.47 -17.91 -7.93
CA THR A 48 -9.36 -17.80 -8.89
C THR A 48 -9.86 -17.57 -10.32
N ALA A 49 -11.17 -17.56 -10.55
CA ALA A 49 -11.74 -17.26 -11.85
C ALA A 49 -11.41 -15.82 -12.28
N ASP A 50 -11.24 -15.64 -13.59
CA ASP A 50 -11.12 -14.33 -14.18
C ASP A 50 -12.40 -13.53 -13.94
N ILE A 51 -12.25 -12.26 -13.59
CA ILE A 51 -13.37 -11.36 -13.37
C ILE A 51 -13.63 -10.62 -14.68
N SER A 52 -14.73 -10.94 -15.35
CA SER A 52 -15.16 -10.23 -16.55
C SER A 52 -16.03 -9.04 -16.19
N VAL A 53 -15.83 -7.92 -16.91
CA VAL A 53 -16.72 -6.76 -16.83
C VAL A 53 -18.17 -7.12 -17.17
N ARG A 54 -18.37 -8.11 -18.07
CA ARG A 54 -19.70 -8.57 -18.50
C ARG A 54 -20.50 -9.25 -17.41
N ASP A 55 -19.82 -9.84 -16.43
CA ASP A 55 -20.46 -10.57 -15.33
C ASP A 55 -20.93 -9.64 -14.21
N ILE A 56 -20.61 -8.34 -14.29
CA ILE A 56 -21.03 -7.35 -13.30
C ILE A 56 -22.53 -7.10 -13.47
N PRO A 57 -23.36 -7.44 -12.46
CA PRO A 57 -24.80 -7.40 -12.62
C PRO A 57 -25.35 -5.97 -12.53
N HIS A 58 -26.47 -5.73 -13.20
CA HIS A 58 -27.26 -4.50 -13.08
C HIS A 58 -26.53 -3.20 -13.45
N LEU A 59 -25.64 -3.25 -14.44
CA LEU A 59 -25.14 -2.08 -15.14
C LEU A 59 -25.99 -1.79 -16.39
N PRO A 60 -26.12 -0.51 -16.81
CA PRO A 60 -26.72 -0.18 -18.09
C PRO A 60 -25.97 -0.87 -19.24
N SER A 61 -26.69 -1.37 -20.25
CA SER A 61 -26.10 -2.14 -21.36
C SER A 61 -25.00 -1.38 -22.12
N HIS A 62 -25.12 -0.05 -22.25
CA HIS A 62 -24.11 0.78 -22.89
C HIS A 62 -22.83 0.94 -22.06
N ALA A 63 -22.83 0.62 -20.76
CA ALA A 63 -21.66 0.78 -19.89
C ALA A 63 -20.58 -0.27 -20.16
N TYR A 64 -20.98 -1.51 -20.48
CA TYR A 64 -20.05 -2.62 -20.69
C TYR A 64 -18.99 -2.33 -21.77
N PRO A 65 -19.34 -1.94 -23.01
CA PRO A 65 -18.31 -1.66 -24.03
C PRO A 65 -17.42 -0.47 -23.65
N LEU A 66 -17.94 0.53 -22.93
CA LEU A 66 -17.15 1.68 -22.48
C LEU A 66 -16.13 1.26 -21.40
N LEU A 67 -16.56 0.42 -20.46
CA LEU A 67 -15.70 -0.13 -19.41
C LEU A 67 -14.64 -1.05 -20.00
N GLU A 68 -15.01 -1.97 -20.90
CA GLU A 68 -14.07 -2.88 -21.59
C GLU A 68 -13.01 -2.13 -22.40
N ALA A 69 -13.35 -0.97 -22.97
CA ALA A 69 -12.42 -0.17 -23.76
C ALA A 69 -11.37 0.56 -22.91
N LYS A 70 -11.69 0.91 -21.64
CA LYS A 70 -10.83 1.77 -20.80
C LYS A 70 -10.26 1.05 -19.58
N PHE A 71 -10.89 -0.02 -19.12
CA PHE A 71 -10.55 -0.68 -17.87
C PHE A 71 -10.35 -2.19 -18.00
N ALA A 72 -9.53 -2.71 -17.11
CA ALA A 72 -9.38 -4.13 -16.85
C ALA A 72 -9.73 -4.43 -15.38
N ALA A 73 -10.23 -5.64 -15.11
CA ALA A 73 -10.46 -6.07 -13.72
C ALA A 73 -9.16 -6.10 -12.91
N PHE A 74 -8.07 -6.54 -13.56
CA PHE A 74 -6.72 -6.49 -13.05
C PHE A 74 -5.78 -6.01 -14.17
N THR A 75 -4.84 -5.14 -13.79
CA THR A 75 -3.74 -4.67 -14.65
C THR A 75 -2.40 -5.31 -14.27
N THR A 76 -2.37 -6.04 -13.16
CA THR A 76 -1.23 -6.80 -12.65
C THR A 76 -1.50 -8.30 -12.68
N THR A 77 -0.44 -9.09 -12.78
CA THR A 77 -0.50 -10.55 -12.76
C THR A 77 0.47 -11.12 -11.74
N VAL A 78 0.10 -12.24 -11.09
CA VAL A 78 1.02 -12.96 -10.20
C VAL A 78 1.92 -13.83 -11.08
N ALA A 79 3.19 -13.45 -11.22
CA ALA A 79 4.17 -14.20 -11.99
C ALA A 79 4.72 -15.40 -11.21
N GLU A 80 4.97 -15.23 -9.91
CA GLU A 80 5.45 -16.30 -9.05
C GLU A 80 4.79 -16.24 -7.67
N GLN A 81 4.61 -17.42 -7.07
CA GLN A 81 4.13 -17.57 -5.71
C GLN A 81 5.03 -18.55 -4.97
N HIS A 82 5.61 -18.10 -3.85
CA HIS A 82 6.49 -18.90 -3.00
C HIS A 82 5.86 -19.05 -1.62
N THR A 83 5.71 -20.29 -1.16
CA THR A 83 5.17 -20.60 0.18
C THR A 83 6.29 -21.13 1.08
N SER A 84 6.52 -20.44 2.19
CA SER A 84 7.46 -20.84 3.23
C SER A 84 6.87 -21.95 4.13
N SER A 85 7.72 -22.65 4.88
CA SER A 85 7.34 -23.73 5.80
C SER A 85 6.44 -23.25 6.95
N ASP A 86 6.52 -21.98 7.32
CA ASP A 86 5.65 -21.33 8.32
C ASP A 86 4.28 -20.89 7.73
N GLY A 87 4.05 -21.15 6.44
CA GLY A 87 2.84 -20.77 5.71
C GLY A 87 2.82 -19.34 5.19
N THR A 88 3.89 -18.56 5.40
CA THR A 88 4.06 -17.24 4.76
C THR A 88 4.12 -17.40 3.25
N VAL A 89 3.35 -16.59 2.53
CA VAL A 89 3.31 -16.61 1.05
C VAL A 89 3.85 -15.32 0.51
N LYS A 90 4.85 -15.39 -0.38
CA LYS A 90 5.38 -14.26 -1.13
C LYS A 90 4.89 -14.32 -2.57
N LEU A 91 4.35 -13.21 -3.06
CA LEU A 91 3.90 -13.02 -4.43
C LEU A 91 4.88 -12.10 -5.16
N LEU A 92 5.34 -12.53 -6.33
CA LEU A 92 5.97 -11.67 -7.33
C LEU A 92 4.88 -11.22 -8.30
N ILE A 93 4.61 -9.92 -8.35
CA ILE A 93 3.52 -9.35 -9.13
C ILE A 93 4.11 -8.52 -10.27
N THR A 94 3.80 -8.88 -11.51
CA THR A 94 4.19 -8.14 -12.71
C THR A 94 3.19 -7.05 -13.00
N LEU A 95 3.70 -5.84 -13.24
CA LEU A 95 2.93 -4.66 -13.63
C LEU A 95 2.82 -4.55 -15.16
N GLN A 96 1.91 -3.70 -15.64
CA GLN A 96 1.66 -3.51 -17.09
C GLN A 96 2.90 -3.14 -17.93
N ASP A 97 3.90 -2.48 -17.33
CA ASP A 97 5.14 -2.08 -18.00
C ASP A 97 6.29 -3.09 -17.81
N GLY A 98 5.99 -4.28 -17.28
CA GLY A 98 6.94 -5.38 -17.10
C GLY A 98 7.81 -5.30 -15.85
N HIS A 99 7.73 -4.22 -15.06
CA HIS A 99 8.38 -4.19 -13.75
C HIS A 99 7.68 -5.13 -12.77
N ASN A 100 8.41 -5.58 -11.76
CA ASN A 100 7.87 -6.45 -10.71
C ASN A 100 7.85 -5.74 -9.35
N ILE A 101 6.84 -6.05 -8.56
CA ILE A 101 6.75 -5.70 -7.14
C ILE A 101 6.48 -6.96 -6.31
N GLU A 102 6.68 -6.83 -5.00
CA GLU A 102 6.46 -7.93 -4.06
C GLU A 102 5.28 -7.63 -3.12
N ALA A 103 4.50 -8.66 -2.82
CA ALA A 103 3.51 -8.64 -1.74
C ALA A 103 3.68 -9.89 -0.88
N VAL A 104 3.54 -9.76 0.44
CA VAL A 104 3.77 -10.89 1.36
C VAL A 104 2.57 -11.09 2.28
N ILE A 105 2.04 -12.31 2.31
CA ILE A 105 0.95 -12.74 3.17
C ILE A 105 1.55 -13.53 4.33
N MET A 106 1.58 -12.92 5.52
CA MET A 106 2.04 -13.55 6.75
C MET A 106 0.84 -14.13 7.50
N LYS A 107 0.89 -15.43 7.79
CA LYS A 107 -0.16 -16.16 8.50
C LYS A 107 0.19 -16.27 9.97
N HIS A 108 -0.65 -15.72 10.83
CA HIS A 108 -0.50 -15.83 12.29
C HIS A 108 -1.76 -16.44 12.89
N SER A 109 -1.66 -16.92 14.14
CA SER A 109 -2.83 -17.40 14.88
C SER A 109 -3.88 -16.28 14.99
N GLY A 110 -5.05 -16.49 14.38
CA GLY A 110 -6.18 -15.57 14.42
C GLY A 110 -6.12 -14.34 13.48
N ARG A 111 -5.06 -14.17 12.66
CA ARG A 111 -5.00 -13.11 11.65
C ARG A 111 -4.04 -13.43 10.50
N ASN A 112 -4.39 -12.98 9.29
CA ASN A 112 -3.46 -12.88 8.18
C ASN A 112 -3.16 -11.40 7.90
N THR A 113 -1.87 -11.11 7.70
CA THR A 113 -1.37 -9.76 7.45
C THR A 113 -0.77 -9.70 6.06
N LEU A 114 -1.23 -8.76 5.25
CA LEU A 114 -0.67 -8.45 3.94
C LEU A 114 0.34 -7.31 4.06
N CYS A 115 1.57 -7.54 3.62
CA CYS A 115 2.56 -6.52 3.36
C CYS A 115 2.44 -6.07 1.90
N VAL A 116 2.15 -4.78 1.68
CA VAL A 116 1.99 -4.20 0.33
C VAL A 116 3.13 -3.25 -0.03
N SER A 117 3.47 -3.24 -1.31
CA SER A 117 4.35 -2.27 -1.95
C SER A 117 3.57 -1.01 -2.34
N SER A 118 4.25 0.15 -2.32
CA SER A 118 3.72 1.46 -2.71
C SER A 118 4.44 2.07 -3.91
N GLN A 119 5.64 1.59 -4.24
CA GLN A 119 6.45 2.06 -5.37
C GLN A 119 7.21 0.87 -6.00
N VAL A 120 7.70 1.07 -7.23
CA VAL A 120 8.72 0.21 -7.83
C VAL A 120 10.09 0.79 -7.47
N GLY A 121 10.82 0.09 -6.60
CA GLY A 121 12.05 0.63 -6.00
C GLY A 121 11.76 1.65 -4.89
N CYS A 122 12.79 2.34 -4.40
CA CYS A 122 12.66 3.34 -3.34
C CYS A 122 13.80 4.36 -3.37
N GLN A 123 13.48 5.65 -3.24
CA GLN A 123 14.48 6.72 -3.26
C GLN A 123 15.16 6.94 -1.89
N MET A 124 14.65 6.32 -0.81
CA MET A 124 15.13 6.64 0.54
C MET A 124 16.56 6.17 0.82
N GLY A 125 17.06 5.21 0.03
CA GLY A 125 18.47 4.80 0.05
C GLY A 125 18.92 4.14 1.34
N CYS A 126 18.00 3.58 2.13
CA CYS A 126 18.33 2.88 3.38
C CYS A 126 19.36 1.78 3.10
N THR A 127 20.50 1.81 3.79
CA THR A 127 21.68 1.00 3.42
C THR A 127 21.50 -0.50 3.66
N PHE A 128 20.54 -0.87 4.50
CA PHE A 128 20.17 -2.26 4.79
C PHE A 128 19.03 -2.78 3.87
N CYS A 129 18.42 -1.92 3.07
CA CYS A 129 17.23 -2.25 2.29
C CYS A 129 17.60 -2.57 0.85
N ALA A 130 17.32 -3.79 0.39
CA ALA A 130 17.53 -4.19 -1.00
C ALA A 130 16.78 -3.27 -1.99
N THR A 131 15.54 -2.89 -1.68
CA THR A 131 14.77 -1.93 -2.49
C THR A 131 15.40 -0.54 -2.52
N GLY A 132 16.06 -0.14 -1.43
CA GLY A 132 16.76 1.14 -1.34
C GLY A 132 17.99 1.24 -2.25
N THR A 133 18.65 0.11 -2.54
CA THR A 133 19.82 0.07 -3.44
C THR A 133 19.46 0.06 -4.92
N MET A 134 18.22 -0.32 -5.26
CA MET A 134 17.70 -0.29 -6.63
C MET A 134 17.43 1.13 -7.15
N GLY A 135 17.30 2.10 -6.24
CA GLY A 135 16.78 3.43 -6.57
C GLY A 135 15.27 3.43 -6.83
N ILE A 136 14.70 4.59 -7.16
CA ILE A 136 13.28 4.74 -7.49
C ILE A 136 13.06 4.64 -9.00
N ILE A 137 12.08 3.84 -9.40
CA ILE A 137 11.65 3.70 -10.80
C ILE A 137 10.33 4.44 -11.01
N ALA A 138 9.29 4.10 -10.25
CA ALA A 138 7.95 4.66 -10.43
C ALA A 138 7.07 4.55 -9.17
N ASP A 139 6.09 5.45 -9.07
CA ASP A 139 5.01 5.36 -8.08
C ASP A 139 3.90 4.44 -8.57
N LEU A 140 3.39 3.54 -7.71
CA LEU A 140 2.21 2.74 -8.04
C LEU A 140 0.94 3.60 -8.03
N CYS A 141 -0.01 3.32 -8.93
CA CYS A 141 -1.34 3.91 -8.80
C CYS A 141 -2.13 3.24 -7.66
N ALA A 142 -3.25 3.84 -7.24
CA ALA A 142 -4.07 3.28 -6.17
C ALA A 142 -4.62 1.90 -6.54
N GLY A 143 -4.97 1.69 -7.81
CA GLY A 143 -5.40 0.40 -8.33
C GLY A 143 -4.32 -0.68 -8.21
N GLU A 144 -3.07 -0.41 -8.61
CA GLU A 144 -1.95 -1.35 -8.47
C GLU A 144 -1.68 -1.72 -7.00
N ILE A 145 -1.86 -0.78 -6.06
CA ILE A 145 -1.77 -1.06 -4.62
C ILE A 145 -2.92 -1.98 -4.17
N LEU A 146 -4.15 -1.71 -4.59
CA LEU A 146 -5.33 -2.50 -4.23
C LEU A 146 -5.36 -3.88 -4.88
N GLU A 147 -4.79 -4.04 -6.07
CA GLU A 147 -4.68 -5.33 -6.73
C GLU A 147 -3.80 -6.30 -5.92
N GLN A 148 -2.80 -5.81 -5.18
CA GLN A 148 -2.05 -6.65 -4.24
C GLN A 148 -2.97 -7.23 -3.15
N LEU A 149 -3.93 -6.46 -2.65
CA LEU A 149 -4.93 -6.94 -1.67
C LEU A 149 -5.89 -7.96 -2.29
N ALA A 150 -6.35 -7.71 -3.50
CA ALA A 150 -7.21 -8.63 -4.22
C ALA A 150 -6.50 -9.96 -4.55
N HIS A 151 -5.24 -9.94 -4.99
CA HIS A 151 -4.42 -11.13 -5.15
C HIS A 151 -4.19 -11.86 -3.82
N ALA A 152 -3.96 -11.12 -2.73
CA ALA A 152 -3.80 -11.71 -1.42
C ALA A 152 -5.08 -12.41 -0.91
N PHE A 153 -6.26 -11.86 -1.18
CA PHE A 153 -7.53 -12.50 -0.82
C PHE A 153 -7.73 -13.87 -1.50
N ARG A 154 -7.25 -14.02 -2.74
CA ARG A 154 -7.22 -15.33 -3.44
C ARG A 154 -6.33 -16.36 -2.75
N VAL A 155 -5.39 -15.93 -1.92
CA VAL A 155 -4.50 -16.81 -1.13
C VAL A 155 -5.06 -17.08 0.27
N ALA A 156 -5.54 -16.05 0.97
CA ALA A 156 -6.05 -16.15 2.33
C ALA A 156 -6.99 -14.99 2.69
N PRO A 157 -7.94 -15.14 3.62
CA PRO A 157 -8.72 -14.01 4.14
C PRO A 157 -7.80 -13.00 4.83
N ILE A 158 -7.78 -11.75 4.34
CA ILE A 158 -6.90 -10.70 4.86
C ILE A 158 -7.65 -9.83 5.86
N ARG A 159 -7.05 -9.63 7.05
CA ARG A 159 -7.58 -8.76 8.10
C ARG A 159 -6.71 -7.54 8.34
N ASN A 160 -5.39 -7.68 8.17
CA ASN A 160 -4.40 -6.66 8.47
C ASN A 160 -3.63 -6.31 7.20
N VAL A 161 -3.32 -5.03 7.03
CA VAL A 161 -2.47 -4.54 5.92
C VAL A 161 -1.37 -3.67 6.51
N VAL A 162 -0.13 -3.87 6.04
CA VAL A 162 1.02 -3.05 6.40
C VAL A 162 1.69 -2.53 5.13
N PHE A 163 1.93 -1.23 5.06
CA PHE A 163 2.73 -0.61 3.99
C PHE A 163 4.21 -0.69 4.35
N MET A 164 4.77 -1.89 4.22
CA MET A 164 6.17 -2.21 4.53
C MET A 164 6.85 -3.01 3.41
N GLY A 165 6.24 -3.02 2.21
CA GLY A 165 6.81 -3.61 1.02
C GLY A 165 7.81 -2.67 0.35
N MET A 166 7.82 -2.64 -0.97
CA MET A 166 8.68 -1.77 -1.74
C MET A 166 8.17 -0.32 -1.72
N GLY A 167 9.09 0.64 -1.50
CA GLY A 167 8.81 2.08 -1.57
C GLY A 167 8.65 2.78 -0.21
N GLU A 168 8.61 4.11 -0.26
CA GLU A 168 8.24 4.99 0.86
C GLU A 168 6.79 5.47 0.65
N PRO A 169 5.81 4.95 1.42
CA PRO A 169 4.40 5.25 1.21
C PRO A 169 4.07 6.73 1.26
N LEU A 170 4.73 7.51 2.11
CA LEU A 170 4.47 8.95 2.20
C LEU A 170 5.02 9.75 1.00
N ASN A 171 5.95 9.20 0.21
CA ASN A 171 6.35 9.81 -1.06
C ASN A 171 5.31 9.56 -2.17
N ASN A 172 4.50 8.51 -2.05
CA ASN A 172 3.37 8.20 -2.94
C ASN A 172 2.01 8.47 -2.26
N TYR A 173 1.92 9.59 -1.54
CA TYR A 173 0.85 9.84 -0.57
C TYR A 173 -0.57 9.75 -1.15
N ASP A 174 -0.83 10.39 -2.30
CA ASP A 174 -2.20 10.50 -2.82
C ASP A 174 -2.75 9.12 -3.24
N ALA A 175 -1.92 8.30 -3.90
CA ALA A 175 -2.30 6.95 -4.30
C ALA A 175 -2.45 6.02 -3.09
N VAL A 176 -1.55 6.13 -2.11
CA VAL A 176 -1.62 5.36 -0.85
C VAL A 176 -2.88 5.72 -0.07
N LEU A 177 -3.21 7.00 0.06
CA LEU A 177 -4.42 7.45 0.76
C LEU A 177 -5.69 6.97 0.05
N ALA A 178 -5.74 7.06 -1.28
CA ALA A 178 -6.85 6.53 -2.08
C ALA A 178 -7.01 5.00 -1.90
N ALA A 179 -5.89 4.26 -1.90
CA ALA A 179 -5.90 2.83 -1.65
C ALA A 179 -6.39 2.50 -0.23
N ILE A 180 -5.91 3.21 0.81
CA ILE A 180 -6.37 3.04 2.20
C ILE A 180 -7.89 3.23 2.31
N ARG A 181 -8.43 4.31 1.71
CA ARG A 181 -9.88 4.57 1.71
C ARG A 181 -10.64 3.43 1.05
N ALA A 182 -10.17 2.97 -0.10
CA ALA A 182 -10.79 1.83 -0.80
C ALA A 182 -10.68 0.51 -0.03
N MET A 183 -9.57 0.24 0.69
CA MET A 183 -9.46 -0.93 1.57
C MET A 183 -10.57 -0.95 2.62
N THR A 184 -10.97 0.22 3.13
CA THR A 184 -12.09 0.35 4.07
C THR A 184 -13.44 0.34 3.38
N ASP A 185 -13.66 1.17 2.38
CA ASP A 185 -14.97 1.40 1.78
C ASP A 185 -15.42 0.27 0.85
N VAL A 186 -14.48 -0.37 0.14
CA VAL A 186 -14.75 -1.45 -0.84
C VAL A 186 -14.57 -2.83 -0.22
N PHE A 187 -13.51 -3.03 0.55
CA PHE A 187 -13.14 -4.33 1.11
C PHE A 187 -13.53 -4.52 2.59
N GLY A 188 -14.02 -3.47 3.26
CA GLY A 188 -14.53 -3.56 4.63
C GLY A 188 -13.44 -3.70 5.69
N LEU A 189 -12.18 -3.38 5.39
CA LEU A 189 -11.12 -3.43 6.40
C LEU A 189 -11.28 -2.27 7.38
N ALA A 190 -11.29 -2.58 8.68
CA ALA A 190 -11.28 -1.55 9.71
C ALA A 190 -9.94 -0.78 9.66
N PRO A 191 -9.94 0.57 9.57
CA PRO A 191 -8.72 1.37 9.43
C PRO A 191 -7.63 1.09 10.48
N LYS A 192 -8.03 0.74 11.70
CA LYS A 192 -7.12 0.38 12.81
C LYS A 192 -6.29 -0.89 12.56
N TYR A 193 -6.60 -1.67 11.52
CA TYR A 193 -5.82 -2.84 11.11
C TYR A 193 -4.92 -2.56 9.90
N ILE A 194 -4.92 -1.32 9.42
CA ILE A 194 -4.02 -0.81 8.39
C ILE A 194 -2.90 -0.03 9.11
N THR A 195 -1.65 -0.40 8.85
CA THR A 195 -0.46 0.31 9.36
C THR A 195 0.32 0.89 8.18
N LEU A 196 0.56 2.20 8.21
CA LEU A 196 1.46 2.87 7.29
C LEU A 196 2.83 3.02 7.95
N SER A 197 3.88 2.44 7.37
CA SER A 197 5.26 2.70 7.80
C SER A 197 5.88 3.82 6.98
N THR A 198 6.78 4.59 7.59
CA THR A 198 7.55 5.65 6.94
C THR A 198 8.93 5.78 7.57
N VAL A 199 9.91 6.20 6.78
CA VAL A 199 11.24 6.60 7.28
C VAL A 199 11.27 8.08 7.72
N GLY A 200 10.13 8.76 7.80
CA GLY A 200 10.02 10.05 8.48
C GLY A 200 9.78 11.26 7.59
N VAL A 201 8.91 11.15 6.58
CA VAL A 201 8.49 12.31 5.76
C VAL A 201 7.57 13.23 6.60
N ILE A 202 8.17 14.13 7.38
CA ILE A 202 7.53 14.89 8.47
C ILE A 202 6.20 15.56 8.07
N HIS A 203 6.17 16.29 6.95
CA HIS A 203 4.98 17.01 6.54
C HIS A 203 3.81 16.07 6.20
N ARG A 204 4.09 14.89 5.65
CA ARG A 204 3.08 13.87 5.33
C ARG A 204 2.62 13.09 6.55
N ILE A 205 3.45 12.94 7.60
CA ILE A 205 3.01 12.39 8.89
C ILE A 205 1.91 13.28 9.48
N ARG A 206 2.10 14.60 9.45
CA ARG A 206 1.11 15.57 9.91
C ARG A 206 -0.16 15.52 9.07
N GLN A 207 -0.01 15.43 7.75
CA GLN A 207 -1.15 15.31 6.85
C GLN A 207 -1.96 14.03 7.10
N LEU A 208 -1.29 12.88 7.32
CA LEU A 208 -1.93 11.60 7.60
C LEU A 208 -2.78 11.63 8.88
N LYS A 209 -2.36 12.40 9.89
CA LYS A 209 -3.12 12.60 11.14
C LYS A 209 -4.54 13.09 10.85
N GLU A 210 -4.68 13.98 9.88
CA GLU A 210 -5.95 14.61 9.49
C GLU A 210 -6.71 13.77 8.46
N ASP A 211 -6.01 13.29 7.42
CA ASP A 211 -6.66 12.62 6.29
C ASP A 211 -7.11 11.18 6.58
N ALA A 212 -6.44 10.49 7.52
CA ALA A 212 -6.71 9.10 7.89
C ALA A 212 -6.43 8.83 9.39
N PRO A 213 -7.14 9.50 10.32
CA PRO A 213 -6.83 9.50 11.75
C PRO A 213 -6.89 8.14 12.45
N LEU A 214 -7.52 7.13 11.84
CA LEU A 214 -7.67 5.79 12.41
C LEU A 214 -6.65 4.78 11.88
N VAL A 215 -5.86 5.14 10.86
CA VAL A 215 -4.75 4.32 10.37
C VAL A 215 -3.62 4.37 11.38
N ARG A 216 -2.96 3.23 11.61
CA ARG A 216 -1.81 3.16 12.51
C ARG A 216 -0.56 3.65 11.80
N LEU A 217 0.30 4.32 12.55
CA LEU A 217 1.61 4.76 12.07
C LEU A 217 2.70 3.86 12.64
N ALA A 218 3.61 3.43 11.77
CA ALA A 218 4.91 2.88 12.16
C ALA A 218 6.01 3.83 11.70
N LEU A 219 7.03 4.02 12.54
CA LEU A 219 8.21 4.81 12.23
C LEU A 219 9.42 3.89 12.10
N SER A 220 9.97 3.83 10.89
CA SER A 220 11.28 3.25 10.61
C SER A 220 12.39 4.18 11.12
N LEU A 221 12.72 4.03 12.42
CA LEU A 221 13.64 4.90 13.16
C LEU A 221 15.10 4.46 12.99
N HIS A 222 15.38 3.22 13.38
CA HIS A 222 16.64 2.48 13.20
C HIS A 222 17.93 3.04 13.84
N ALA A 223 17.90 4.22 14.47
CA ALA A 223 19.02 4.75 15.24
C ALA A 223 18.55 5.74 16.31
N PRO A 224 19.22 5.78 17.48
CA PRO A 224 18.90 6.70 18.57
C PRO A 224 19.49 8.11 18.38
N THR A 225 20.49 8.28 17.50
CA THR A 225 21.16 9.56 17.25
C THR A 225 21.06 9.95 15.78
N GLN A 226 21.07 11.26 15.51
CA GLN A 226 21.00 11.78 14.13
C GLN A 226 22.15 11.26 13.26
N ASP A 227 23.38 11.27 13.77
CA ASP A 227 24.56 10.88 12.99
C ASP A 227 24.49 9.42 12.56
N LEU A 228 24.13 8.52 13.49
CA LEU A 228 23.96 7.11 13.17
C LEU A 228 22.76 6.89 12.24
N ARG A 229 21.69 7.67 12.42
CA ARG A 229 20.52 7.61 11.55
C ARG A 229 20.85 7.97 10.11
N VAL A 230 21.69 8.98 9.88
CA VAL A 230 22.14 9.37 8.53
C VAL A 230 23.01 8.29 7.89
N GLN A 231 23.77 7.53 8.67
CA GLN A 231 24.56 6.40 8.14
C GLN A 231 23.66 5.25 7.65
N ILE A 232 22.55 5.00 8.35
CA ILE A 232 21.62 3.90 8.05
C ILE A 232 20.57 4.31 7.01
N VAL A 233 20.05 5.53 7.13
CA VAL A 233 19.03 6.16 6.29
C VAL A 233 19.59 7.51 5.79
N PRO A 234 20.31 7.54 4.66
CA PRO A 234 20.99 8.74 4.17
C PRO A 234 20.07 9.97 4.01
N THR A 235 18.81 9.73 3.62
CA THR A 235 17.78 10.76 3.50
C THR A 235 17.38 11.41 4.83
N ALA A 236 17.72 10.81 5.98
CA ALA A 236 17.49 11.40 7.30
C ALA A 236 18.21 12.74 7.50
N LYS A 237 19.19 13.08 6.66
CA LYS A 237 19.81 14.43 6.66
C LYS A 237 18.78 15.54 6.40
N ALA A 238 17.75 15.25 5.59
CA ALA A 238 16.66 16.19 5.30
C ALA A 238 15.58 16.21 6.40
N TYR A 239 15.58 15.22 7.30
CA TYR A 239 14.59 15.02 8.35
C TYR A 239 15.27 14.86 9.72
N PRO A 240 15.69 15.98 10.34
CA PRO A 240 16.32 15.95 11.67
C PRO A 240 15.48 15.21 12.70
N LEU A 241 16.14 14.38 13.53
CA LEU A 241 15.51 13.47 14.46
C LEU A 241 14.67 14.20 15.52
N ASP A 242 15.14 15.35 16.01
CA ASP A 242 14.38 16.21 16.93
C ASP A 242 13.03 16.64 16.34
N LYS A 243 13.05 17.13 15.09
CA LYS A 243 11.83 17.54 14.37
C LYS A 243 10.93 16.37 14.04
N LEU A 244 11.51 15.20 13.75
CA LEU A 244 10.77 13.97 13.52
C LEU A 244 10.05 13.53 14.79
N MET A 245 10.74 13.49 15.94
CA MET A 245 10.12 13.14 17.21
C MET A 245 9.01 14.13 17.59
N LEU A 246 9.20 15.43 17.38
CA LEU A 246 8.12 16.42 17.57
C LEU A 246 6.90 16.13 16.68
N ALA A 247 7.10 15.70 15.43
CA ALA A 247 6.00 15.34 14.55
C ALA A 247 5.28 14.05 15.01
N ILE A 248 6.00 13.11 15.62
CA ILE A 248 5.42 11.93 16.26
C ILE A 248 4.61 12.32 17.51
N ASP A 249 5.15 13.19 18.35
CA ASP A 249 4.42 13.71 19.51
C ASP A 249 3.13 14.42 19.07
N ASP A 250 3.21 15.26 18.03
CA ASP A 250 2.05 15.91 17.42
C ASP A 250 1.04 14.89 16.86
N HIS A 251 1.51 13.79 16.27
CA HIS A 251 0.66 12.71 15.77
C HIS A 251 -0.07 11.97 16.90
N LEU A 252 0.59 11.78 18.05
CA LEU A 252 0.04 11.10 19.22
C LEU A 252 -0.95 11.97 20.01
N LYS A 253 -0.83 13.29 19.95
CA LYS A 253 -1.76 14.23 20.61
C LYS A 253 -3.21 14.00 20.18
N ASP A 254 -4.13 14.36 21.08
CA ASP A 254 -5.58 14.48 20.87
C ASP A 254 -6.35 13.15 20.72
N ARG A 255 -5.71 11.99 20.96
CA ARG A 255 -6.36 10.67 20.89
C ARG A 255 -5.82 9.74 21.96
N ASP A 256 -6.66 9.44 22.94
CA ASP A 256 -6.35 8.43 23.96
C ASP A 256 -6.05 7.07 23.30
N ASN A 257 -4.99 6.41 23.77
CA ASN A 257 -4.52 5.10 23.30
C ASN A 257 -4.02 5.05 21.83
N ARG A 258 -3.77 6.19 21.17
CA ARG A 258 -3.01 6.19 19.92
C ARG A 258 -1.57 5.78 20.21
N MET A 259 -1.02 4.89 19.41
CA MET A 259 0.36 4.41 19.51
C MET A 259 1.04 4.51 18.16
N VAL A 260 2.33 4.84 18.16
CA VAL A 260 3.22 4.69 17.01
C VAL A 260 4.12 3.48 17.25
N MET A 261 4.17 2.58 16.28
CA MET A 261 5.11 1.46 16.32
C MET A 261 6.49 1.96 15.93
N MET A 262 7.48 1.81 16.82
CA MET A 262 8.86 2.13 16.50
C MET A 262 9.55 0.90 15.90
N GLU A 263 10.04 1.03 14.68
CA GLU A 263 10.75 -0.03 13.98
C GLU A 263 12.25 0.21 14.07
N TYR A 264 12.96 -0.80 14.55
CA TYR A 264 14.39 -0.72 14.79
C TYR A 264 15.06 -1.99 14.29
N ILE A 265 15.73 -1.90 13.13
CA ILE A 265 16.48 -3.03 12.60
C ILE A 265 17.78 -3.21 13.39
N MET A 266 18.10 -4.44 13.74
CA MET A 266 19.31 -4.76 14.50
C MET A 266 20.45 -5.10 13.55
N LEU A 267 21.39 -4.17 13.38
CA LEU A 267 22.55 -4.28 12.50
C LEU A 267 23.82 -4.52 13.33
N LYS A 268 24.39 -5.71 13.17
CA LYS A 268 25.59 -6.14 13.91
C LYS A 268 26.71 -5.11 13.75
N HIS A 269 27.30 -4.71 14.88
CA HIS A 269 28.37 -3.69 14.97
C HIS A 269 27.98 -2.26 14.54
N VAL A 270 26.70 -1.98 14.30
CA VAL A 270 26.22 -0.65 13.89
C VAL A 270 25.37 -0.02 14.98
N ASN A 271 24.30 -0.68 15.41
CA ASN A 271 23.27 -0.04 16.26
C ASN A 271 22.69 -0.95 17.35
N VAL A 272 23.44 -2.01 17.72
CA VAL A 272 23.02 -3.06 18.66
C VAL A 272 23.75 -3.00 20.01
N ALA A 273 24.61 -2.01 20.24
CA ALA A 273 25.28 -1.83 21.52
C ALA A 273 24.28 -1.30 22.57
N ILE A 274 24.46 -1.62 23.85
CA ILE A 274 23.60 -1.12 24.95
C ILE A 274 23.54 0.41 24.96
N ALA A 275 24.64 1.08 24.65
CA ALA A 275 24.69 2.55 24.56
C ALA A 275 23.87 3.13 23.39
N THR A 276 23.45 2.28 22.44
CA THR A 276 22.67 2.66 21.25
C THR A 276 21.29 2.00 21.19
N ALA A 277 20.95 1.15 22.16
CA ALA A 277 19.65 0.46 22.26
C ALA A 277 18.70 1.27 23.14
#